data_AF-A0A0F2QIM3-F1
#
_entry.id   AF-A0A0F2QIM3-F1
#
_cell.length_a   1.000
_cell.length_b   1.000
_cell.length_c   1.000
_cell.angle_alpha   90.00
_cell.angle_beta   90.00
_cell.angle_gamma   90.00
#
_symmetry.space_group_name_H-M   'P 1'
#
loop_
_entity.id
_entity.type
_entity.pdbx_description
1 polymer ?
#
loop_
_entity_poly.entity_id
_entity_poly.type
_entity_poly.pdbx_seq_one_letter_code
_entity_poly.pdbx_strand_id
1 'polypeptide(L)'
;MLRALVCVWILAGLALAAAAEPRYAVLIGNEDYPATVGPLSLPHQDVENMRIGLVQAGFPADHIKVLNDATQIDINLAVAQLSSDLRTAGPDAVGFFYYSGHGGSAESSGTRANYLIPAKSPITGAEQLPILGVPVNNVIDALAASDAKAIFFVSDACRNTLPFTSSKGGSADKGMVRVPRKRGLYIAFATADGATTPDDGLFSKSLSKRLAQKGLSADRAFTLALREVAAARPGNALPFTADGLTEDICFAGCEVGPPVVHSEDADYVAASRTNTVEAYLDFIQAWPQASFVSNAQDAIVKLFYEDHPSARKYNGHNDNIVGPPALLEAFHQAGEAAFRRGENQSAVNLFQGACQSGLGKSCTRLAEMMRRGDANFAFLDNEGKLDSEAREATMYAMYQIGCALGDQAGCTRLTDNGHALPDGCIVEIEGDKYDWCEENGVTPVLVDTPAE
;
A
#
# COMPACT_ATOMS: atom_id res chain seq x y z
N MET A 1 53.04 -32.92 -33.91
CA MET A 1 52.58 -32.96 -32.50
C MET A 1 52.40 -31.56 -31.87
N LEU A 2 53.04 -30.50 -32.39
CA LEU A 2 52.91 -29.12 -31.88
C LEU A 2 51.56 -28.41 -32.16
N ARG A 3 50.70 -28.97 -33.01
CA ARG A 3 49.39 -28.36 -33.35
C ARG A 3 48.24 -28.75 -32.40
N ALA A 4 48.40 -29.84 -31.65
CA ALA A 4 47.38 -30.30 -30.69
C ALA A 4 47.47 -29.58 -29.33
N LEU A 5 48.63 -28.99 -29.01
CA LEU A 5 48.87 -28.28 -27.74
C LEU A 5 48.34 -26.83 -27.74
N VAL A 6 48.12 -26.22 -28.91
CA VAL A 6 47.63 -24.84 -29.04
C VAL A 6 46.10 -24.76 -28.87
N CYS A 7 45.36 -25.81 -29.26
CA CYS A 7 43.90 -25.83 -29.09
C CYS A 7 43.45 -26.07 -27.64
N VAL A 8 44.29 -26.70 -26.80
CA VAL A 8 43.97 -26.95 -25.38
C VAL A 8 44.23 -25.72 -24.50
N TRP A 9 45.10 -24.80 -24.93
CA TRP A 9 45.35 -23.54 -24.22
C TRP A 9 44.33 -22.43 -24.51
N ILE A 10 43.56 -22.52 -25.61
CA ILE A 10 42.51 -21.54 -25.94
C ILE A 10 41.18 -21.88 -25.23
N LEU A 11 40.97 -23.14 -24.82
CA LEU A 11 39.77 -23.57 -24.08
C LEU A 11 39.87 -23.43 -22.56
N ALA A 12 41.05 -23.09 -22.02
CA ALA A 12 41.26 -22.92 -20.57
C ALA A 12 41.19 -21.43 -20.10
N GLY A 13 40.92 -20.48 -21.00
CA GLY A 13 41.09 -19.05 -20.74
C GLY A 13 39.84 -18.19 -20.54
N LEU A 14 38.61 -18.71 -20.66
CA LEU A 14 37.39 -17.87 -20.69
C LEU A 14 36.22 -18.47 -19.88
N ALA A 15 36.51 -18.99 -18.70
CA ALA A 15 35.50 -19.17 -17.65
C ALA A 15 35.90 -18.34 -16.41
N LEU A 16 36.15 -17.05 -16.61
CA LEU A 16 35.84 -16.09 -15.55
C LEU A 16 34.32 -16.19 -15.39
N ALA A 17 33.88 -17.00 -14.43
CA ALA A 17 32.55 -16.82 -13.88
C ALA A 17 32.48 -15.34 -13.50
N ALA A 18 31.68 -14.56 -14.23
CA ALA A 18 31.35 -13.22 -13.78
C ALA A 18 30.78 -13.39 -12.38
N ALA A 19 31.56 -13.03 -11.36
CA ALA A 19 31.10 -13.10 -9.99
C ALA A 19 29.85 -12.21 -9.94
N ALA A 20 28.71 -12.82 -9.60
CA ALA A 20 27.47 -12.07 -9.48
C ALA A 20 27.69 -10.94 -8.46
N GLU A 21 27.27 -9.73 -8.80
CA GLU A 21 27.35 -8.55 -7.93
C GLU A 21 26.79 -8.89 -6.54
N PRO A 22 27.61 -8.86 -5.46
CA PRO A 22 27.14 -9.23 -4.14
C PRO A 22 26.06 -8.27 -3.65
N ARG A 23 24.93 -8.79 -3.17
CA ARG A 23 23.76 -8.00 -2.81
C ARG A 23 23.24 -8.39 -1.43
N TYR A 24 23.04 -7.40 -0.57
CA TYR A 24 22.57 -7.58 0.81
C TYR A 24 21.50 -6.57 1.17
N ALA A 25 20.48 -6.99 1.92
CA ALA A 25 19.41 -6.11 2.33
C ALA A 25 18.98 -6.31 3.79
N VAL A 26 18.57 -5.21 4.42
CA VAL A 26 17.84 -5.19 5.69
C VAL A 26 16.52 -4.46 5.47
N LEU A 27 15.41 -5.13 5.77
CA LEU A 27 14.06 -4.60 5.64
C LEU A 27 13.37 -4.64 7.01
N ILE A 28 12.89 -3.49 7.47
CA ILE A 28 12.31 -3.32 8.81
C ILE A 28 10.91 -2.74 8.69
N GLY A 29 9.94 -3.39 9.32
CA GLY A 29 8.53 -3.00 9.31
C GLY A 29 7.99 -3.00 10.73
N ASN A 30 7.60 -1.84 11.25
CA ASN A 30 7.13 -1.70 12.62
C ASN A 30 5.65 -1.33 12.66
N GLU A 31 4.85 -2.15 13.34
CA GLU A 31 3.41 -1.97 13.58
C GLU A 31 3.09 -1.98 15.09
N ASP A 32 3.85 -2.75 15.89
CA ASP A 32 3.65 -2.90 17.34
C ASP A 32 4.15 -1.67 18.12
N TYR A 33 3.40 -0.58 17.96
CA TYR A 33 3.60 0.67 18.66
C TYR A 33 2.65 0.80 19.85
N PRO A 34 3.11 1.37 20.98
CA PRO A 34 2.19 1.73 22.05
C PRO A 34 1.20 2.79 21.57
N ALA A 35 0.03 2.85 22.21
CA ALA A 35 -1.01 3.83 21.89
C ALA A 35 -0.51 5.30 21.93
N THR A 36 0.54 5.57 22.71
CA THR A 36 1.20 6.89 22.79
C THR A 36 1.95 7.27 21.52
N VAL A 37 2.22 6.34 20.61
CA VAL A 37 2.90 6.57 19.33
C VAL A 37 1.91 6.56 18.17
N GLY A 38 0.89 5.71 18.26
CA GLY A 38 -0.17 5.57 17.26
C GLY A 38 0.03 4.31 16.40
N PRO A 39 -1.05 3.57 16.09
CA PRO A 39 -0.94 2.32 15.35
C PRO A 39 -0.63 2.55 13.86
N LEU A 40 0.02 1.56 13.24
CA LEU A 40 0.14 1.37 11.79
C LEU A 40 -0.25 -0.08 11.47
N SER A 41 -0.65 -0.35 10.23
CA SER A 41 -1.25 -1.63 9.82
C SER A 41 -0.69 -2.24 8.54
N LEU A 42 0.12 -1.49 7.78
CA LEU A 42 0.75 -1.96 6.54
C LEU A 42 2.27 -2.16 6.58
N PRO A 43 3.08 -1.64 7.53
CA PRO A 43 4.53 -1.82 7.51
C PRO A 43 5.05 -3.26 7.34
N HIS A 44 4.39 -4.28 7.88
CA HIS A 44 4.77 -5.68 7.65
C HIS A 44 4.52 -6.09 6.19
N GLN A 45 3.39 -5.68 5.62
CA GLN A 45 3.07 -5.92 4.22
C GLN A 45 4.00 -5.15 3.27
N ASP A 46 4.40 -3.93 3.64
CA ASP A 46 5.34 -3.11 2.87
C ASP A 46 6.71 -3.78 2.75
N VAL A 47 7.21 -4.31 3.87
CA VAL A 47 8.47 -5.05 3.90
C VAL A 47 8.38 -6.31 3.04
N GLU A 48 7.27 -7.02 3.07
CA GLU A 48 7.07 -8.20 2.23
C GLU A 48 7.04 -7.84 0.73
N ASN A 49 6.38 -6.75 0.35
CA ASN A 49 6.40 -6.24 -1.03
C ASN A 49 7.84 -5.95 -1.48
N MET A 50 8.61 -5.25 -0.64
CA MET A 50 10.01 -4.93 -0.92
C MET A 50 10.90 -6.18 -0.98
N ARG A 51 10.69 -7.16 -0.11
CA ARG A 51 11.40 -8.44 -0.13
C ARG A 51 11.19 -9.16 -1.46
N ILE A 52 9.94 -9.26 -1.91
CA ILE A 52 9.59 -9.89 -3.20
C ILE A 52 10.26 -9.14 -4.35
N GLY A 53 10.13 -7.81 -4.39
CA GLY A 53 10.74 -6.98 -5.44
C GLY A 53 12.26 -7.10 -5.50
N LEU A 54 12.94 -7.12 -4.35
CA LEU A 54 14.40 -7.29 -4.25
C LEU A 54 14.85 -8.68 -4.70
N VAL A 55 14.13 -9.74 -4.32
CA VAL A 55 14.43 -11.11 -4.78
C VAL A 55 14.28 -11.20 -6.31
N GLN A 56 13.19 -10.66 -6.86
CA GLN A 56 12.97 -10.63 -8.31
C GLN A 56 14.02 -9.79 -9.05
N ALA A 57 14.51 -8.75 -8.39
CA ALA A 57 15.61 -7.93 -8.86
C ALA A 57 16.99 -8.63 -8.76
N GLY A 58 17.10 -9.79 -8.11
CA GLY A 58 18.34 -10.57 -8.01
C GLY A 58 19.11 -10.40 -6.70
N PHE A 59 18.48 -9.95 -5.62
CA PHE A 59 19.03 -10.13 -4.27
C PHE A 59 18.84 -11.60 -3.85
N PRO A 60 19.88 -12.32 -3.41
CA PRO A 60 19.73 -13.65 -2.85
C PRO A 60 18.80 -13.61 -1.63
N ALA A 61 17.80 -14.48 -1.57
CA ALA A 61 16.79 -14.46 -0.51
C ALA A 61 17.40 -14.65 0.90
N ASP A 62 18.49 -15.40 1.00
CA ASP A 62 19.28 -15.64 2.21
C ASP A 62 20.15 -14.44 2.63
N HIS A 63 20.34 -13.46 1.75
CA HIS A 63 21.03 -12.19 2.04
C HIS A 63 20.07 -11.06 2.43
N ILE A 64 18.76 -11.33 2.49
CA ILE A 64 17.75 -10.35 2.89
C ILE A 64 17.30 -10.66 4.33
N LYS A 65 17.64 -9.76 5.25
CA LYS A 65 17.18 -9.83 6.64
C LYS A 65 15.91 -9.01 6.81
N VAL A 66 14.80 -9.68 7.15
CA VAL A 66 13.52 -9.06 7.49
C VAL A 66 13.35 -9.00 9.01
N LEU A 67 12.93 -7.84 9.52
CA LEU A 67 12.58 -7.65 10.92
C LEU A 67 11.21 -6.99 11.02
N ASN A 68 10.26 -7.71 11.62
CA ASN A 68 8.97 -7.15 12.01
C ASN A 68 9.05 -6.71 13.48
N ASP A 69 8.56 -5.50 13.75
CA ASP A 69 8.49 -4.91 15.09
C ASP A 69 9.84 -4.87 15.81
N ALA A 70 10.83 -4.32 15.11
CA ALA A 70 12.21 -4.23 15.58
C ALA A 70 12.38 -3.20 16.70
N THR A 71 13.02 -3.63 17.80
CA THR A 71 13.44 -2.74 18.88
C THR A 71 14.64 -1.89 18.46
N GLN A 72 15.01 -0.90 19.29
CA GLN A 72 16.20 -0.06 19.05
C GLN A 72 17.47 -0.92 18.88
N ILE A 73 17.59 -1.97 19.69
CA ILE A 73 18.73 -2.89 19.67
C ILE A 73 18.72 -3.69 18.36
N ASP A 74 17.57 -4.21 17.95
CA ASP A 74 17.45 -5.01 16.71
C ASP A 74 17.84 -4.20 15.47
N ILE A 75 17.36 -2.95 15.38
CA ILE A 75 17.70 -2.04 14.28
C ILE A 75 19.22 -1.79 14.25
N ASN A 76 19.82 -1.43 15.38
CA ASN A 76 21.26 -1.15 15.46
C ASN A 76 22.11 -2.38 15.09
N LEU A 77 21.74 -3.57 15.59
CA LEU A 77 22.42 -4.82 15.25
C LEU A 77 22.25 -5.18 13.77
N ALA A 78 21.09 -4.95 13.18
CA ALA A 78 20.85 -5.20 11.76
C ALA A 78 21.68 -4.26 10.87
N VAL A 79 21.78 -2.99 11.23
CA VAL A 79 22.63 -2.01 10.52
C VAL A 79 24.10 -2.38 10.63
N ALA A 80 24.56 -2.76 11.82
CA ALA A 80 25.93 -3.21 12.03
C ALA A 80 26.26 -4.46 11.20
N GLN A 81 25.33 -5.42 11.15
CA GLN A 81 25.46 -6.62 10.34
C GLN A 81 25.52 -6.29 8.85
N LEU A 82 24.57 -5.50 8.32
CA LEU A 82 24.56 -5.10 6.91
C LEU A 82 25.85 -4.39 6.52
N SER A 83 26.32 -3.45 7.35
CA SER A 83 27.60 -2.77 7.17
C SER A 83 28.78 -3.74 7.12
N SER A 84 28.77 -4.79 7.96
CA SER A 84 29.80 -5.84 7.98
C SER A 84 29.74 -6.75 6.75
N ASP A 85 28.55 -7.15 6.32
CA ASP A 85 28.35 -8.00 5.16
C ASP A 85 28.83 -7.29 3.89
N LEU A 86 28.48 -6.01 3.74
CA LEU A 86 28.93 -5.17 2.63
C LEU A 86 30.46 -5.02 2.60
N ARG A 87 31.10 -4.74 3.75
CA ARG A 87 32.58 -4.69 3.82
C ARG A 87 33.23 -6.01 3.43
N THR A 88 32.64 -7.12 3.87
CA THR A 88 33.18 -8.46 3.61
C THR A 88 33.03 -8.84 2.15
N ALA A 89 31.92 -8.45 1.52
CA ALA A 89 31.64 -8.66 0.12
C ALA A 89 32.52 -7.81 -0.83
N GLY A 90 33.06 -6.69 -0.33
CA GLY A 90 34.02 -5.86 -1.03
C GLY A 90 33.40 -4.71 -1.83
N PRO A 91 34.21 -3.98 -2.61
CA PRO A 91 33.81 -2.70 -3.19
C PRO A 91 32.74 -2.82 -4.29
N ASP A 92 32.51 -4.00 -4.85
CA ASP A 92 31.45 -4.23 -5.85
C ASP A 92 30.07 -4.51 -5.24
N ALA A 93 29.96 -4.54 -3.90
CA ALA A 93 28.71 -4.89 -3.22
C ALA A 93 27.62 -3.82 -3.37
N VAL A 94 26.37 -4.26 -3.37
CA VAL A 94 25.18 -3.40 -3.34
C VAL A 94 24.37 -3.66 -2.07
N GLY A 95 24.10 -2.60 -1.32
CA GLY A 95 23.34 -2.64 -0.08
C GLY A 95 21.95 -2.03 -0.23
N PHE A 96 20.95 -2.58 0.48
CA PHE A 96 19.62 -2.00 0.57
C PHE A 96 19.13 -1.98 2.02
N PHE A 97 18.83 -0.80 2.54
CA PHE A 97 18.20 -0.61 3.84
C PHE A 97 16.82 0.00 3.63
N TYR A 98 15.76 -0.72 4.04
CA TYR A 98 14.38 -0.27 3.96
C TYR A 98 13.76 -0.23 5.35
N TYR A 99 13.05 0.86 5.65
CA TYR A 99 12.30 1.03 6.88
C TYR A 99 10.88 1.53 6.57
N SER A 100 9.85 0.79 6.99
CA SER A 100 8.45 1.23 7.06
C SER A 100 8.00 1.30 8.53
N GLY A 101 7.39 2.42 8.94
CA GLY A 101 6.98 2.65 10.33
C GLY A 101 6.91 4.13 10.71
N HIS A 102 7.02 4.44 12.00
CA HIS A 102 7.05 5.84 12.46
C HIS A 102 8.46 6.44 12.42
N GLY A 103 8.52 7.74 12.13
CA GLY A 103 9.75 8.54 12.16
C GLY A 103 9.49 9.93 12.73
N GLY A 104 10.56 10.59 13.16
CA GLY A 104 10.47 11.94 13.72
C GLY A 104 11.77 12.71 13.61
N SER A 105 11.73 14.00 13.93
CA SER A 105 12.95 14.75 14.20
C SER A 105 12.89 15.42 15.56
N ALA A 106 14.07 15.61 16.14
CA ALA A 106 14.27 16.41 17.32
C ALA A 106 15.51 17.28 17.15
N GLU A 107 15.54 18.40 17.85
CA GLU A 107 16.78 19.14 18.03
C GLU A 107 17.70 18.37 18.98
N SER A 108 18.95 18.20 18.57
CA SER A 108 20.01 17.63 19.40
C SER A 108 21.29 18.40 19.13
N SER A 109 21.94 18.89 20.19
CA SER A 109 23.20 19.64 20.07
C SER A 109 23.12 20.87 19.14
N GLY A 110 21.98 21.56 19.12
CA GLY A 110 21.75 22.75 18.29
C GLY A 110 21.53 22.46 16.80
N THR A 111 21.43 21.19 16.40
CA THR A 111 21.10 20.77 15.03
C THR A 111 19.89 19.84 15.04
N ARG A 112 19.06 19.93 14.03
CA ARG A 112 17.90 19.06 13.88
C ARG A 112 18.31 17.72 13.27
N ALA A 113 17.91 16.63 13.91
CA ALA A 113 18.27 15.27 13.50
C ALA A 113 17.02 14.40 13.31
N ASN A 114 17.14 13.44 12.39
CA ASN A 114 16.10 12.47 12.05
C ASN A 114 16.27 11.19 12.85
N TYR A 115 15.16 10.61 13.28
CA TYR A 115 15.11 9.38 14.06
C TYR A 115 14.08 8.42 13.50
N LEU A 116 14.45 7.14 13.37
CA LEU A 116 13.51 6.03 13.23
C LEU A 116 12.96 5.71 14.63
N ILE A 117 11.65 5.48 14.75
CA ILE A 117 11.01 5.16 16.03
C ILE A 117 10.87 3.63 16.13
N PRO A 118 11.62 2.97 17.04
CA PRO A 118 11.55 1.52 17.18
C PRO A 118 10.19 1.05 17.66
N ALA A 119 9.83 -0.19 17.34
CA ALA A 119 8.64 -0.82 17.89
C ALA A 119 8.74 -0.91 19.41
N LYS A 120 7.58 -0.93 20.08
CA LYS A 120 7.43 -1.01 21.54
C LYS A 120 8.12 0.13 22.31
N SER A 121 8.65 1.14 21.63
CA SER A 121 9.39 2.23 22.26
C SER A 121 8.41 3.14 23.01
N PRO A 122 8.62 3.41 24.32
CA PRO A 122 7.69 4.19 25.14
C PRO A 122 7.84 5.70 24.91
N ILE A 123 7.96 6.11 23.64
CA ILE A 123 8.15 7.51 23.29
C ILE A 123 6.87 8.28 23.54
N THR A 124 6.98 9.26 24.44
CA THR A 124 5.95 10.21 24.83
C THR A 124 6.38 11.67 24.60
N GLY A 125 7.47 11.91 23.88
CA GLY A 125 7.92 13.26 23.54
C GLY A 125 9.01 13.30 22.48
N ALA A 126 9.16 14.44 21.80
CA ALA A 126 10.24 14.63 20.82
C ALA A 126 11.62 14.69 21.50
N GLU A 127 11.68 15.21 22.73
CA GLU A 127 12.87 15.24 23.59
C GLU A 127 13.40 13.85 23.95
N GLN A 128 12.58 12.80 23.79
CA GLN A 128 12.97 11.42 24.02
C GLN A 128 13.55 10.75 22.76
N LEU A 129 13.35 11.32 21.56
CA LEU A 129 13.87 10.77 20.31
C LEU A 129 15.40 10.60 20.34
N PRO A 130 16.21 11.53 20.88
CA PRO A 130 17.65 11.34 21.00
C PRO A 130 18.07 10.16 21.90
N ILE A 131 17.19 9.71 22.80
CA ILE A 131 17.48 8.64 23.77
C ILE A 131 16.93 7.29 23.27
N LEU A 132 15.68 7.29 22.81
CA LEU A 132 14.91 6.07 22.51
C LEU A 132 14.76 5.80 21.00
N GLY A 133 15.04 6.78 20.15
CA GLY A 133 15.03 6.65 18.70
C GLY A 133 16.34 6.11 18.15
N VAL A 134 16.35 5.73 16.86
CA VAL A 134 17.58 5.39 16.13
C VAL A 134 17.92 6.57 15.20
N PRO A 135 19.05 7.27 15.41
CA PRO A 135 19.41 8.41 14.55
C PRO A 135 19.67 7.93 13.11
N VAL A 136 18.96 8.51 12.14
CA VAL A 136 19.11 8.16 10.72
C VAL A 136 20.52 8.44 10.22
N ASN A 137 21.16 9.52 10.68
CA ASN A 137 22.54 9.80 10.30
C ASN A 137 23.49 8.69 10.76
N ASN A 138 23.26 8.08 11.93
CA ASN A 138 24.08 6.95 12.39
C ASN A 138 23.91 5.74 11.47
N VAL A 139 22.68 5.46 10.99
CA VAL A 139 22.44 4.39 10.02
C VAL A 139 23.20 4.68 8.72
N ILE A 140 23.03 5.89 8.19
CA ILE A 140 23.69 6.33 6.95
C ILE A 140 25.22 6.28 7.08
N ASP A 141 25.79 6.75 8.19
CA ASP A 141 27.24 6.73 8.45
C ASP A 141 27.77 5.31 8.58
N ALA A 142 27.07 4.42 9.30
CA ALA A 142 27.45 3.03 9.43
C ALA A 142 27.46 2.31 8.08
N LEU A 143 26.48 2.59 7.22
CA LEU A 143 26.42 2.01 5.88
C LEU A 143 27.49 2.59 4.96
N ALA A 144 27.70 3.91 4.98
CA ALA A 144 28.73 4.58 4.16
C ALA A 144 30.16 4.10 4.48
N ALA A 145 30.41 3.61 5.70
CA ALA A 145 31.68 3.03 6.10
C ALA A 145 31.97 1.62 5.50
N SER A 146 31.14 1.13 4.58
CA SER A 146 31.33 -0.19 3.96
C SER A 146 32.13 -0.19 2.66
N ASP A 147 32.38 0.99 2.07
CA ASP A 147 33.02 1.16 0.74
C ASP A 147 32.32 0.39 -0.40
N ALA A 148 31.07 -0.03 -0.18
CA ALA A 148 30.24 -0.68 -1.20
C ALA A 148 29.97 0.24 -2.39
N LYS A 149 29.87 -0.34 -3.59
CA LYS A 149 29.60 0.34 -4.87
C LYS A 149 28.37 1.23 -4.78
N ALA A 150 27.28 0.71 -4.21
CA ALA A 150 26.04 1.45 -4.03
C ALA A 150 25.28 0.98 -2.81
N ILE A 151 24.67 1.92 -2.07
CA ILE A 151 23.81 1.61 -0.94
C ILE A 151 22.54 2.45 -1.04
N PHE A 152 21.39 1.80 -1.00
CA PHE A 152 20.10 2.43 -1.00
C PHE A 152 19.57 2.51 0.43
N PHE A 153 19.42 3.73 0.97
CA PHE A 153 18.72 3.98 2.22
C PHE A 153 17.33 4.50 1.89
N VAL A 154 16.31 3.77 2.34
CA VAL A 154 14.92 4.08 2.04
C VAL A 154 14.11 4.12 3.33
N SER A 155 13.46 5.25 3.56
CA SER A 155 12.60 5.46 4.73
C SER A 155 11.19 5.81 4.28
N ASP A 156 10.31 4.82 4.36
CA ASP A 156 8.87 4.92 4.18
C ASP A 156 8.19 5.16 5.53
N ALA A 157 8.56 6.27 6.17
CA ALA A 157 8.11 6.59 7.51
C ALA A 157 7.22 7.83 7.52
N CYS A 158 6.10 7.73 8.25
CA CYS A 158 5.24 8.87 8.52
C CYS A 158 6.00 9.95 9.28
N ARG A 159 5.80 11.22 8.89
CA ARG A 159 6.41 12.40 9.50
C ARG A 159 5.37 13.27 10.26
N ASN A 160 4.35 12.70 10.94
CA ASN A 160 3.61 13.26 12.12
C ASN A 160 2.41 12.40 12.56
N THR A 161 2.33 12.03 13.84
CA THR A 161 1.34 12.46 14.87
C THR A 161 1.61 11.59 16.10
N LEU A 162 2.75 11.81 16.75
CA LEU A 162 2.79 11.46 18.16
C LEU A 162 1.78 12.43 18.85
N PRO A 163 0.82 11.96 19.66
CA PRO A 163 -0.22 12.75 20.32
C PRO A 163 0.34 13.70 21.40
N PHE A 164 1.40 14.45 21.11
CA PHE A 164 1.86 15.56 21.95
C PHE A 164 1.13 16.83 21.52
N THR A 165 -0.14 16.91 21.88
CA THR A 165 -0.83 18.19 21.90
C THR A 165 -0.25 19.02 23.05
N SER A 166 0.55 20.01 22.68
CA SER A 166 0.56 21.34 23.31
C SER A 166 0.50 21.39 24.84
N SER A 167 1.63 21.29 25.52
CA SER A 167 1.80 22.01 26.80
C SER A 167 3.28 22.34 27.07
N LYS A 168 3.61 23.63 26.86
CA LYS A 168 4.79 24.34 27.38
C LYS A 168 6.18 23.77 27.04
N GLY A 169 6.80 24.36 26.00
CA GLY A 169 8.25 24.55 25.92
C GLY A 169 9.00 23.57 25.01
N GLY A 170 9.17 23.95 23.74
CA GLY A 170 9.99 23.26 22.75
C GLY A 170 9.20 22.93 21.50
N SER A 171 9.28 23.77 20.47
CA SER A 171 8.73 23.45 19.14
C SER A 171 9.57 22.32 18.52
N ALA A 172 9.19 21.07 18.75
CA ALA A 172 9.50 20.04 17.77
C ALA A 172 8.59 20.31 16.57
N ASP A 173 9.12 20.87 15.48
CA ASP A 173 8.30 20.93 14.26
C ASP A 173 8.01 19.49 13.83
N LYS A 174 6.87 19.30 13.22
CA LYS A 174 6.34 17.99 12.88
C LYS A 174 7.18 17.41 11.73
N GLY A 175 7.72 16.20 11.88
CA GLY A 175 8.36 15.45 10.79
C GLY A 175 9.89 15.50 10.69
N MET A 176 10.47 14.48 10.05
CA MET A 176 11.91 14.44 9.72
C MET A 176 12.29 15.60 8.78
N VAL A 177 13.59 15.88 8.62
CA VAL A 177 14.21 16.90 7.77
C VAL A 177 15.01 16.31 6.61
N ARG A 178 15.48 17.13 5.66
CA ARG A 178 16.38 16.68 4.57
C ARG A 178 17.77 16.29 5.08
N VAL A 179 18.36 15.27 4.45
CA VAL A 179 19.72 14.79 4.70
C VAL A 179 20.60 15.12 3.47
N PRO A 180 21.85 15.59 3.65
CA PRO A 180 22.74 15.87 2.52
C PRO A 180 23.14 14.60 1.77
N ARG A 181 23.45 14.75 0.48
CA ARG A 181 24.01 13.71 -0.38
C ARG A 181 25.32 13.15 0.22
N LYS A 182 25.50 11.82 0.17
CA LYS A 182 26.77 11.14 0.47
C LYS A 182 27.17 10.24 -0.70
N ARG A 183 28.45 10.25 -1.07
CA ARG A 183 28.97 9.45 -2.18
C ARG A 183 28.65 7.96 -1.97
N GLY A 184 28.18 7.28 -3.00
CA GLY A 184 27.81 5.86 -2.97
C GLY A 184 26.45 5.57 -2.35
N LEU A 185 25.73 6.56 -1.80
CA LEU A 185 24.44 6.36 -1.15
C LEU A 185 23.30 6.99 -1.93
N TYR A 186 22.26 6.23 -2.23
CA TYR A 186 20.98 6.76 -2.67
C TYR A 186 20.03 6.83 -1.48
N ILE A 187 19.71 8.04 -1.03
CA ILE A 187 18.84 8.27 0.13
C ILE A 187 17.46 8.67 -0.39
N ALA A 188 16.42 7.92 -0.03
CA ALA A 188 15.04 8.19 -0.41
C ALA A 188 14.13 8.25 0.82
N PHE A 189 13.25 9.25 0.84
CA PHE A 189 12.15 9.36 1.79
C PHE A 189 10.84 9.39 1.02
N ALA A 190 9.87 8.57 1.44
CA ALA A 190 8.55 8.45 0.80
C ALA A 190 7.67 9.71 0.96
N THR A 191 8.14 10.71 1.71
CA THR A 191 7.38 11.91 2.12
C THR A 191 8.30 13.15 2.07
N ALA A 192 7.76 14.36 1.84
CA ALA A 192 8.58 15.57 1.96
C ALA A 192 8.94 15.91 3.42
N ASP A 193 9.89 16.82 3.52
CA ASP A 193 10.21 17.53 4.76
C ASP A 193 8.96 18.07 5.46
N GLY A 194 8.80 17.75 6.74
CA GLY A 194 7.73 18.27 7.57
C GLY A 194 6.32 17.72 7.36
N ALA A 195 6.10 16.67 6.56
CA ALA A 195 4.75 16.27 6.14
C ALA A 195 4.45 14.78 6.18
N THR A 196 3.19 14.44 6.49
CA THR A 196 2.71 13.08 6.76
C THR A 196 2.51 12.22 5.53
N THR A 197 2.49 10.91 5.74
CA THR A 197 2.09 9.92 4.74
C THR A 197 0.95 9.07 5.30
N PRO A 198 -0.11 8.81 4.53
CA PRO A 198 -1.10 7.81 4.90
C PRO A 198 -0.50 6.41 4.97
N ASP A 199 -1.04 5.58 5.87
CA ASP A 199 -0.77 4.14 5.93
C ASP A 199 -1.52 3.44 4.77
N ASP A 200 -1.03 3.60 3.54
CA ASP A 200 -1.63 3.06 2.30
C ASP A 200 -0.72 2.04 1.55
N GLY A 201 0.55 1.95 1.95
CA GLY A 201 1.57 1.08 1.35
C GLY A 201 1.89 1.41 -0.12
N LEU A 202 1.52 2.60 -0.60
CA LEU A 202 1.64 2.96 -2.02
C LEU A 202 3.10 3.02 -2.47
N PHE A 203 3.99 3.57 -1.63
CA PHE A 203 5.40 3.71 -1.99
C PHE A 203 6.09 2.34 -2.08
N SER A 204 5.89 1.44 -1.11
CA SER A 204 6.44 0.08 -1.14
C SER A 204 5.98 -0.71 -2.37
N LYS A 205 4.68 -0.67 -2.68
CA LYS A 205 4.08 -1.33 -3.86
C LYS A 205 4.63 -0.78 -5.16
N SER A 206 4.73 0.54 -5.27
CA SER A 206 5.23 1.19 -6.47
C SER A 206 6.72 0.94 -6.70
N LEU A 207 7.55 1.05 -5.65
CA LEU A 207 8.98 0.86 -5.76
C LEU A 207 9.35 -0.60 -6.05
N SER A 208 8.80 -1.56 -5.28
CA SER A 208 9.14 -2.98 -5.38
C SER A 208 9.01 -3.55 -6.80
N LYS A 209 7.95 -3.17 -7.52
CA LYS A 209 7.72 -3.59 -8.90
C LYS A 209 8.77 -3.07 -9.87
N ARG A 210 9.26 -1.86 -9.63
CA ARG A 210 10.27 -1.20 -10.49
C ARG A 210 11.66 -1.76 -10.28
N LEU A 211 11.97 -2.26 -9.09
CA LEU A 211 13.24 -2.92 -8.82
C LEU A 211 13.45 -4.12 -9.75
N ALA A 212 12.38 -4.86 -10.07
CA ALA A 212 12.43 -6.02 -10.94
C ALA A 212 12.45 -5.69 -12.46
N GLN A 213 12.32 -4.41 -12.85
CA GLN A 213 12.25 -4.02 -14.26
C GLN A 213 13.66 -3.98 -14.88
N LYS A 214 13.89 -4.82 -15.91
CA LYS A 214 15.13 -4.80 -16.70
C LYS A 214 15.28 -3.52 -17.49
N GLY A 215 16.51 -3.02 -17.60
CA GLY A 215 16.84 -1.79 -18.31
C GLY A 215 16.42 -0.51 -17.59
N LEU A 216 15.84 -0.62 -16.39
CA LEU A 216 15.49 0.54 -15.57
C LEU A 216 16.62 0.84 -14.57
N SER A 217 17.17 2.05 -14.66
CA SER A 217 18.12 2.53 -13.67
C SER A 217 17.41 2.79 -12.33
N ALA A 218 18.14 2.64 -11.23
CA ALA A 218 17.61 2.76 -9.88
C ALA A 218 17.07 4.16 -9.63
N ASP A 219 17.80 5.21 -10.00
CA ASP A 219 17.35 6.60 -9.90
C ASP A 219 16.00 6.81 -10.62
N ARG A 220 15.80 6.16 -11.77
CA ARG A 220 14.56 6.22 -12.53
C ARG A 220 13.45 5.41 -11.88
N ALA A 221 13.74 4.23 -11.36
CA ALA A 221 12.81 3.41 -10.58
C ALA A 221 12.25 4.18 -9.38
N PHE A 222 13.13 4.77 -8.58
CA PHE A 222 12.74 5.64 -7.47
C PHE A 222 11.96 6.86 -7.97
N THR A 223 12.44 7.58 -8.99
CA THR A 223 11.74 8.75 -9.54
C THR A 223 10.31 8.42 -9.99
N LEU A 224 10.11 7.29 -10.67
CA LEU A 224 8.80 6.85 -11.12
C LEU A 224 7.90 6.49 -9.93
N ALA A 225 8.43 5.78 -8.93
CA ALA A 225 7.66 5.45 -7.74
C ALA A 225 7.23 6.69 -6.96
N LEU A 226 8.12 7.67 -6.84
CA LEU A 226 7.80 8.93 -6.17
C LEU A 226 6.79 9.77 -6.94
N ARG A 227 6.81 9.72 -8.27
CA ARG A 227 5.80 10.40 -9.10
C ARG A 227 4.43 9.76 -8.96
N GLU A 228 4.36 8.43 -8.88
CA GLU A 228 3.12 7.70 -8.63
C GLU A 228 2.53 8.06 -7.26
N VAL A 229 3.36 8.09 -6.22
CA VAL A 229 2.95 8.55 -4.88
C VAL A 229 2.48 10.01 -4.91
N ALA A 230 3.20 10.89 -5.59
CA ALA A 230 2.84 12.30 -5.69
C ALA A 230 1.52 12.52 -6.46
N ALA A 231 1.27 11.74 -7.51
CA ALA A 231 0.03 11.80 -8.28
C ALA A 231 -1.18 11.33 -7.48
N ALA A 232 -1.02 10.30 -6.65
CA ALA A 232 -2.07 9.81 -5.77
C ALA A 232 -2.36 10.75 -4.58
N ARG A 233 -1.44 11.67 -4.25
CA ARG A 233 -1.52 12.53 -3.06
C ARG A 233 -1.42 14.03 -3.43
N PRO A 234 -2.36 14.59 -4.22
CA PRO A 234 -2.33 15.99 -4.62
C PRO A 234 -2.40 16.92 -3.39
N GLY A 235 -1.39 17.78 -3.22
CA GLY A 235 -1.30 18.72 -2.10
C GLY A 235 -0.44 18.25 -0.92
N ASN A 236 -0.06 16.97 -0.87
CA ASN A 236 0.91 16.47 0.10
C ASN A 236 2.33 16.52 -0.50
N ALA A 237 3.19 17.24 0.18
CA ALA A 237 4.63 17.01 0.28
C ALA A 237 5.25 15.95 -0.64
N LEU A 238 5.89 16.45 -1.70
CA LEU A 238 6.69 15.67 -2.65
C LEU A 238 7.79 14.86 -1.96
N PRO A 239 7.86 13.55 -2.19
CA PRO A 239 8.95 12.72 -1.69
C PRO A 239 10.34 13.27 -2.05
N PHE A 240 11.33 12.99 -1.20
CA PHE A 240 12.67 13.55 -1.34
C PHE A 240 13.73 12.47 -1.59
N THR A 241 14.65 12.75 -2.52
CA THR A 241 15.83 11.94 -2.78
C THR A 241 17.09 12.77 -2.64
N ALA A 242 18.14 12.21 -2.03
CA ALA A 242 19.51 12.67 -2.14
C ALA A 242 20.32 11.58 -2.84
N ASP A 243 20.48 11.74 -4.16
CA ASP A 243 21.20 10.79 -4.99
C ASP A 243 22.70 11.01 -4.89
N GLY A 244 23.38 10.05 -4.27
CA GLY A 244 24.83 9.98 -4.08
C GLY A 244 25.56 9.02 -4.99
N LEU A 245 24.85 8.32 -5.88
CA LEU A 245 25.43 7.29 -6.74
C LEU A 245 26.51 7.87 -7.66
N THR A 246 27.49 7.05 -7.99
CA THR A 246 28.61 7.41 -8.87
C THR A 246 28.54 6.76 -10.25
N GLU A 247 27.62 5.82 -10.43
CA GLU A 247 27.34 5.11 -11.67
C GLU A 247 25.86 4.71 -11.71
N ASP A 248 25.36 4.40 -12.90
CA ASP A 248 24.00 3.90 -13.07
C ASP A 248 23.91 2.47 -12.52
N ILE A 249 23.01 2.28 -11.56
CA ILE A 249 22.71 0.96 -10.99
C ILE A 249 21.40 0.48 -11.58
N CYS A 250 21.35 -0.71 -12.19
CA CYS A 250 20.09 -1.33 -12.58
C CYS A 250 19.96 -2.65 -11.85
N PHE A 251 18.97 -2.75 -10.96
CA PHE A 251 18.84 -3.91 -10.09
C PHE A 251 18.64 -5.21 -10.89
N ALA A 252 17.71 -5.23 -11.85
CA ALA A 252 17.46 -6.39 -12.71
C ALA A 252 18.32 -6.44 -14.00
N GLY A 253 19.40 -5.64 -14.08
CA GLY A 253 20.29 -5.53 -15.23
C GLY A 253 19.98 -4.33 -16.13
N CYS A 254 21.01 -3.68 -16.67
CA CYS A 254 20.88 -2.44 -17.46
C CYS A 254 20.61 -2.65 -18.95
N GLU A 255 20.58 -3.90 -19.41
CA GLU A 255 20.17 -4.21 -20.78
C GLU A 255 18.70 -3.83 -20.96
N VAL A 256 18.45 -2.91 -21.90
CA VAL A 256 17.10 -2.53 -22.29
C VAL A 256 16.44 -3.81 -22.83
N GLY A 257 15.42 -4.30 -22.12
CA GLY A 257 14.59 -5.39 -22.63
C GLY A 257 14.00 -5.02 -24.00
N PRO A 258 13.49 -6.00 -24.78
CA PRO A 258 12.77 -5.66 -26.01
C PRO A 258 11.71 -4.59 -25.69
N PRO A 259 11.51 -3.57 -26.55
CA PRO A 259 10.61 -2.46 -26.27
C PRO A 259 9.24 -3.01 -25.88
N VAL A 260 8.89 -2.78 -24.62
CA VAL A 260 7.59 -3.20 -24.09
C VAL A 260 6.57 -2.23 -24.65
N VAL A 261 5.91 -2.61 -25.73
CA VAL A 261 4.89 -1.81 -26.44
C VAL A 261 3.67 -1.56 -25.54
N HIS A 262 3.45 -2.42 -24.53
CA HIS A 262 2.39 -2.32 -23.53
C HIS A 262 2.94 -2.71 -22.15
N SER A 263 3.05 -1.74 -21.25
CA SER A 263 3.39 -1.98 -19.84
C SER A 263 2.29 -1.44 -18.95
N GLU A 264 2.09 -2.04 -17.77
CA GLU A 264 1.13 -1.53 -16.77
C GLU A 264 1.35 -0.04 -16.49
N ASP A 265 2.62 0.41 -16.46
CA ASP A 265 2.99 1.81 -16.26
C ASP A 265 2.53 2.71 -17.42
N ALA A 266 2.80 2.31 -18.66
CA ALA A 266 2.47 3.10 -19.84
C ALA A 266 0.95 3.18 -20.04
N ASP A 267 0.26 2.07 -19.85
CA ASP A 267 -1.18 1.97 -20.01
C ASP A 267 -1.91 2.71 -18.88
N TYR A 268 -1.43 2.64 -17.64
CA TYR A 268 -1.98 3.45 -16.55
C TYR A 268 -1.76 4.95 -16.77
N VAL A 269 -0.58 5.36 -17.25
CA VAL A 269 -0.31 6.77 -17.59
C VAL A 269 -1.23 7.24 -18.72
N ALA A 270 -1.49 6.41 -19.72
CA ALA A 270 -2.43 6.72 -20.79
C ALA A 270 -3.87 6.85 -20.25
N ALA A 271 -4.31 5.92 -19.39
CA ALA A 271 -5.60 5.98 -18.73
C ALA A 271 -5.76 7.25 -17.88
N SER A 272 -4.73 7.58 -17.10
CA SER A 272 -4.69 8.79 -16.25
C SER A 272 -4.67 10.10 -17.03
N ARG A 273 -4.06 10.13 -18.22
CA ARG A 273 -4.12 11.29 -19.12
C ARG A 273 -5.49 11.47 -19.74
N THR A 274 -6.17 10.36 -20.05
CA THR A 274 -7.52 10.37 -20.60
C THR A 274 -8.53 10.77 -19.52
N ASN A 275 -8.32 10.30 -18.28
CA ASN A 275 -9.08 10.63 -17.08
C ASN A 275 -10.59 10.42 -17.24
N THR A 276 -10.95 9.23 -17.69
CA THR A 276 -12.35 8.80 -17.88
C THR A 276 -12.56 7.43 -17.24
N VAL A 277 -13.77 7.15 -16.77
CA VAL A 277 -14.10 5.85 -16.15
C VAL A 277 -13.78 4.68 -17.08
N GLU A 278 -14.07 4.81 -18.39
CA GLU A 278 -13.78 3.80 -19.41
C GLU A 278 -12.29 3.49 -19.49
N ALA A 279 -11.44 4.52 -19.61
CA ALA A 279 -10.00 4.32 -19.72
C ALA A 279 -9.40 3.63 -18.49
N TYR A 280 -9.92 3.91 -17.30
CA TYR A 280 -9.50 3.20 -16.08
C TYR A 280 -10.05 1.77 -16.03
N LEU A 281 -11.27 1.51 -16.47
CA LEU A 281 -11.82 0.16 -16.58
C LEU A 281 -11.06 -0.69 -17.61
N ASP A 282 -10.72 -0.12 -18.77
CA ASP A 282 -9.91 -0.76 -19.80
C ASP A 282 -8.53 -1.14 -19.24
N PHE A 283 -7.93 -0.24 -18.46
CA PHE A 283 -6.67 -0.53 -17.76
C PHE A 283 -6.81 -1.67 -16.75
N ILE A 284 -7.83 -1.65 -15.89
CA ILE A 284 -8.07 -2.71 -14.89
C ILE A 284 -8.33 -4.05 -15.57
N GLN A 285 -9.06 -4.05 -16.69
CA GLN A 285 -9.32 -5.27 -17.46
C GLN A 285 -8.06 -5.83 -18.13
N ALA A 286 -7.20 -4.97 -18.67
CA ALA A 286 -5.92 -5.37 -19.27
C ALA A 286 -4.92 -5.85 -18.20
N TRP A 287 -4.95 -5.23 -17.02
CA TRP A 287 -3.98 -5.44 -15.96
C TRP A 287 -4.63 -5.63 -14.57
N PRO A 288 -5.41 -6.72 -14.36
CA PRO A 288 -6.18 -6.92 -13.13
C PRO A 288 -5.32 -7.12 -11.86
N GLN A 289 -4.02 -7.35 -12.02
CA GLN A 289 -3.04 -7.52 -10.95
C GLN A 289 -2.02 -6.36 -10.89
N ALA A 290 -2.25 -5.28 -11.65
CA ALA A 290 -1.35 -4.13 -11.65
C ALA A 290 -1.42 -3.33 -10.34
N SER A 291 -0.34 -2.61 -10.04
CA SER A 291 -0.22 -1.83 -8.79
C SER A 291 -1.20 -0.69 -8.79
N PHE A 292 -1.43 -0.15 -9.97
CA PHE A 292 -2.32 0.96 -10.19
C PHE A 292 -3.79 0.57 -10.20
N VAL A 293 -4.17 -0.70 -9.99
CA VAL A 293 -5.60 -1.08 -9.95
C VAL A 293 -6.31 -0.29 -8.84
N SER A 294 -5.72 -0.21 -7.64
CA SER A 294 -6.28 0.59 -6.55
C SER A 294 -6.35 2.08 -6.92
N ASN A 295 -5.32 2.63 -7.59
CA ASN A 295 -5.32 4.03 -8.00
C ASN A 295 -6.35 4.31 -9.10
N ALA A 296 -6.52 3.39 -10.05
CA ALA A 296 -7.53 3.47 -11.09
C ALA A 296 -8.94 3.38 -10.49
N GLN A 297 -9.15 2.52 -9.49
CA GLN A 297 -10.39 2.43 -8.73
C GLN A 297 -10.71 3.72 -7.98
N ASP A 298 -9.74 4.28 -7.27
CA ASP A 298 -9.89 5.57 -6.58
C ASP A 298 -10.21 6.70 -7.56
N ALA A 299 -9.54 6.72 -8.72
CA ALA A 299 -9.80 7.69 -9.77
C ALA A 299 -11.21 7.55 -10.35
N ILE A 300 -11.69 6.32 -10.57
CA ILE A 300 -13.07 6.05 -10.97
C ILE A 300 -14.04 6.66 -9.96
N VAL A 301 -13.92 6.33 -8.67
CA VAL A 301 -14.83 6.82 -7.63
C VAL A 301 -14.78 8.34 -7.51
N LYS A 302 -13.59 8.95 -7.66
CA LYS A 302 -13.44 10.41 -7.71
C LYS A 302 -14.24 11.03 -8.87
N LEU A 303 -14.21 10.43 -10.05
CA LEU A 303 -14.98 10.92 -11.21
C LEU A 303 -16.50 10.88 -10.95
N PHE A 304 -16.99 9.93 -10.15
CA PHE A 304 -18.40 9.92 -9.71
C PHE A 304 -18.71 11.08 -8.77
N TYR A 305 -17.85 11.33 -7.76
CA TYR A 305 -18.04 12.47 -6.85
C TYR A 305 -17.98 13.83 -7.55
N GLU A 306 -17.20 13.94 -8.62
CA GLU A 306 -17.09 15.14 -9.44
C GLU A 306 -18.21 15.27 -10.49
N ASP A 307 -19.17 14.32 -10.54
CA ASP A 307 -20.22 14.25 -11.55
C ASP A 307 -19.67 14.35 -12.99
N HIS A 308 -18.54 13.68 -13.22
CA HIS A 308 -17.85 13.72 -14.50
C HIS A 308 -18.70 13.09 -15.61
N PRO A 309 -18.69 13.62 -16.86
CA PRO A 309 -19.49 13.06 -17.95
C PRO A 309 -19.30 11.56 -18.22
N SER A 310 -18.08 11.04 -18.02
CA SER A 310 -17.81 9.60 -18.15
C SER A 310 -18.44 8.75 -17.04
N ALA A 311 -18.71 9.34 -15.88
CA ALA A 311 -19.34 8.65 -14.75
C ALA A 311 -20.87 8.62 -14.88
N ARG A 312 -21.49 9.72 -15.36
CA ARG A 312 -22.95 9.85 -15.48
C ARG A 312 -23.65 8.72 -16.21
N LYS A 313 -23.00 8.14 -17.22
CA LYS A 313 -23.59 7.03 -18.00
C LYS A 313 -23.73 5.72 -17.20
N TYR A 314 -23.04 5.63 -16.07
CA TYR A 314 -23.10 4.50 -15.15
C TYR A 314 -24.00 4.79 -13.94
N ASN A 315 -24.64 5.97 -13.88
CA ASN A 315 -25.65 6.25 -12.85
C ASN A 315 -26.98 5.61 -13.27
N GLY A 316 -27.43 4.64 -12.49
CA GLY A 316 -28.71 3.97 -12.62
C GLY A 316 -29.85 4.73 -11.97
N HIS A 317 -31.00 4.07 -11.88
CA HIS A 317 -32.13 4.56 -11.10
C HIS A 317 -31.88 4.39 -9.59
N ASN A 318 -32.48 5.23 -8.75
CA ASN A 318 -32.37 5.16 -7.28
C ASN A 318 -30.92 5.13 -6.75
N ASP A 319 -30.04 5.96 -7.33
CA ASP A 319 -28.62 6.09 -6.94
C ASP A 319 -27.76 4.82 -7.11
N ASN A 320 -28.26 3.83 -7.86
CA ASN A 320 -27.52 2.61 -8.19
C ASN A 320 -26.43 2.84 -9.24
N ILE A 321 -25.41 1.97 -9.27
CA ILE A 321 -24.25 2.06 -10.17
C ILE A 321 -24.34 0.96 -11.22
N VAL A 322 -24.71 1.33 -12.44
CA VAL A 322 -24.84 0.41 -13.57
C VAL A 322 -23.49 0.25 -14.24
N GLY A 323 -22.87 -0.93 -14.19
CA GLY A 323 -21.65 -1.18 -14.96
C GLY A 323 -20.98 -2.52 -14.68
N PRO A 324 -19.78 -2.77 -15.24
CA PRO A 324 -19.10 -4.05 -15.09
C PRO A 324 -18.66 -4.31 -13.64
N PRO A 325 -18.40 -5.57 -13.25
CA PRO A 325 -17.96 -5.90 -11.89
C PRO A 325 -16.74 -5.11 -11.40
N ALA A 326 -15.80 -4.77 -12.29
CA ALA A 326 -14.62 -3.96 -11.96
C ALA A 326 -14.99 -2.53 -11.48
N LEU A 327 -16.11 -1.97 -11.96
CA LEU A 327 -16.63 -0.69 -11.49
C LEU A 327 -17.16 -0.83 -10.07
N LEU A 328 -17.97 -1.86 -9.80
CA LEU A 328 -18.52 -2.11 -8.47
C LEU A 328 -17.41 -2.41 -7.46
N GLU A 329 -16.36 -3.10 -7.90
CA GLU A 329 -15.15 -3.35 -7.11
C GLU A 329 -14.48 -2.04 -6.69
N ALA A 330 -14.45 -1.02 -7.56
CA ALA A 330 -13.88 0.28 -7.23
C ALA A 330 -14.61 0.94 -6.05
N PHE A 331 -15.94 0.87 -6.03
CA PHE A 331 -16.77 1.37 -4.93
C PHE A 331 -16.56 0.57 -3.64
N HIS A 332 -16.45 -0.76 -3.75
CA HIS A 332 -16.14 -1.61 -2.61
C HIS A 332 -14.78 -1.24 -1.98
N GLN A 333 -13.73 -1.09 -2.79
CA GLN A 333 -12.40 -0.72 -2.30
C GLN A 333 -12.37 0.68 -1.68
N ALA A 334 -13.09 1.64 -2.27
CA ALA A 334 -13.25 2.96 -1.68
C ALA A 334 -13.99 2.89 -0.33
N GLY A 335 -14.99 2.02 -0.20
CA GLY A 335 -15.69 1.75 1.06
C GLY A 335 -14.74 1.21 2.14
N GLU A 336 -13.90 0.23 1.79
CA GLU A 336 -12.86 -0.29 2.71
C GLU A 336 -11.86 0.78 3.13
N ALA A 337 -11.44 1.64 2.20
CA ALA A 337 -10.54 2.75 2.51
C ALA A 337 -11.20 3.78 3.45
N ALA A 338 -12.46 4.15 3.21
CA ALA A 338 -13.22 5.02 4.10
C ALA A 338 -13.39 4.42 5.49
N PHE A 339 -13.70 3.12 5.57
CA PHE A 339 -13.83 2.40 6.84
C PHE A 339 -12.53 2.44 7.65
N ARG A 340 -11.37 2.20 7.01
CA ARG A 340 -10.05 2.29 7.67
C ARG A 340 -9.75 3.69 8.21
N ARG A 341 -10.28 4.74 7.60
CA ARG A 341 -10.14 6.13 8.06
C ARG A 341 -11.13 6.52 9.17
N GLY A 342 -12.04 5.62 9.56
CA GLY A 342 -13.11 5.91 10.52
C GLY A 342 -14.24 6.75 9.91
N GLU A 343 -14.31 6.87 8.59
CA GLU A 343 -15.36 7.58 7.85
C GLU A 343 -16.57 6.66 7.64
N ASN A 344 -17.19 6.19 8.74
CA ASN A 344 -18.20 5.13 8.68
C ASN A 344 -19.41 5.49 7.81
N GLN A 345 -19.85 6.75 7.79
CA GLN A 345 -20.93 7.20 6.90
C GLN A 345 -20.57 7.03 5.42
N SER A 346 -19.38 7.47 5.03
CA SER A 346 -18.90 7.34 3.65
C SER A 346 -18.74 5.86 3.27
N ALA A 347 -18.22 5.05 4.18
CA ALA A 347 -18.07 3.61 3.98
C ALA A 347 -19.42 2.93 3.75
N VAL A 348 -20.43 3.21 4.57
CA VAL A 348 -21.79 2.68 4.39
C VAL A 348 -22.36 3.07 3.03
N ASN A 349 -22.27 4.35 2.63
CA ASN A 349 -22.81 4.79 1.34
C ASN A 349 -22.14 4.07 0.15
N LEU A 350 -20.82 3.89 0.21
CA LEU A 350 -20.04 3.21 -0.84
C LEU A 350 -20.36 1.70 -0.91
N PHE A 351 -20.43 1.02 0.23
CA PHE A 351 -20.82 -0.39 0.27
C PHE A 351 -22.26 -0.60 -0.15
N GLN A 352 -23.17 0.28 0.29
CA GLN A 352 -24.58 0.23 -0.08
C GLN A 352 -24.75 0.37 -1.59
N GLY A 353 -24.12 1.37 -2.21
CA GLY A 353 -24.17 1.56 -3.66
C GLY A 353 -23.67 0.31 -4.42
N ALA A 354 -22.53 -0.25 -4.02
CA ALA A 354 -22.01 -1.48 -4.65
C ALA A 354 -22.91 -2.72 -4.40
N CYS A 355 -23.46 -2.86 -3.19
CA CYS A 355 -24.35 -3.95 -2.81
C CYS A 355 -25.64 -3.93 -3.62
N GLN A 356 -26.34 -2.79 -3.63
CA GLN A 356 -27.58 -2.59 -4.39
C GLN A 356 -27.36 -2.78 -5.90
N SER A 357 -26.11 -2.59 -6.34
CA SER A 357 -25.68 -2.81 -7.72
C SER A 357 -25.27 -4.24 -8.05
N GLY A 358 -25.45 -5.19 -7.13
CA GLY A 358 -25.23 -6.62 -7.37
C GLY A 358 -23.86 -7.15 -6.93
N LEU A 359 -23.05 -6.38 -6.19
CA LEU A 359 -21.79 -6.89 -5.64
C LEU A 359 -22.01 -7.52 -4.25
N GLY A 360 -22.28 -8.82 -4.22
CA GLY A 360 -22.66 -9.56 -3.00
C GLY A 360 -21.75 -9.36 -1.79
N LYS A 361 -20.43 -9.34 -1.99
CA LYS A 361 -19.49 -9.12 -0.88
C LYS A 361 -19.64 -7.75 -0.21
N SER A 362 -20.11 -6.73 -0.92
CA SER A 362 -20.40 -5.42 -0.31
C SER A 362 -21.63 -5.48 0.59
N CYS A 363 -22.61 -6.34 0.27
CA CYS A 363 -23.76 -6.59 1.14
C CYS A 363 -23.32 -7.28 2.43
N THR A 364 -22.54 -8.34 2.33
CA THR A 364 -21.96 -9.01 3.51
C THR A 364 -21.15 -8.05 4.35
N ARG A 365 -20.33 -7.20 3.71
CA ARG A 365 -19.52 -6.21 4.42
C ARG A 365 -20.37 -5.17 5.17
N LEU A 366 -21.44 -4.70 4.55
CA LEU A 366 -22.39 -3.79 5.18
C LEU A 366 -23.08 -4.45 6.39
N ALA A 367 -23.46 -5.72 6.27
CA ALA A 367 -24.01 -6.51 7.37
C ALA A 367 -23.03 -6.64 8.55
N GLU A 368 -21.73 -6.81 8.28
CA GLU A 368 -20.71 -6.84 9.32
C GLU A 368 -20.58 -5.49 10.05
N MET A 369 -20.65 -4.38 9.33
CA MET A 369 -20.64 -3.04 9.93
C MET A 369 -21.85 -2.84 10.85
N MET A 370 -23.05 -3.24 10.42
CA MET A 370 -24.26 -3.21 11.25
C MET A 370 -24.09 -4.05 12.51
N ARG A 371 -23.56 -5.28 12.36
CA ARG A 371 -23.31 -6.21 13.47
C ARG A 371 -22.38 -5.61 14.53
N ARG A 372 -21.34 -4.91 14.10
CA ARG A 372 -20.34 -4.26 14.97
C ARG A 372 -20.83 -2.94 15.58
N GLY A 373 -21.94 -2.41 15.10
CA GLY A 373 -22.47 -1.11 15.49
C GLY A 373 -21.83 0.06 14.74
N ASP A 374 -20.95 -0.21 13.77
CA ASP A 374 -20.27 0.80 12.96
C ASP A 374 -21.25 1.56 12.06
N ALA A 375 -22.42 0.99 11.77
CA ALA A 375 -23.52 1.57 10.98
C ALA A 375 -24.74 2.00 11.81
N ASN A 376 -24.64 2.10 13.14
CA ASN A 376 -25.78 2.44 14.02
C ASN A 376 -26.43 3.79 13.69
N PHE A 377 -25.65 4.74 13.15
CA PHE A 377 -26.13 6.06 12.77
C PHE A 377 -27.26 6.01 11.73
N ALA A 378 -27.35 4.94 10.93
CA ALA A 378 -28.40 4.77 9.91
C ALA A 378 -29.75 4.32 10.51
N PHE A 379 -29.78 3.99 11.80
CA PHE A 379 -30.94 3.42 12.50
C PHE A 379 -31.33 4.24 13.74
N LEU A 380 -30.91 5.50 13.81
CA LEU A 380 -31.30 6.40 14.88
C LEU A 380 -32.58 7.13 14.48
N ASP A 381 -33.55 7.21 15.40
CA ASP A 381 -34.71 8.09 15.25
C ASP A 381 -34.31 9.58 15.42
N ASN A 382 -35.30 10.48 15.29
CA ASN A 382 -35.08 11.93 15.40
C ASN A 382 -34.60 12.34 16.80
N GLU A 383 -34.82 11.50 17.80
CA GLU A 383 -34.41 11.66 19.19
C GLU A 383 -33.03 11.02 19.48
N GLY A 384 -32.41 10.38 18.49
CA GLY A 384 -31.10 9.72 18.60
C GLY A 384 -31.13 8.35 19.27
N LYS A 385 -32.31 7.73 19.39
CA LYS A 385 -32.48 6.38 19.93
C LYS A 385 -32.36 5.36 18.80
N LEU A 386 -31.60 4.29 19.08
CA LEU A 386 -31.37 3.21 18.14
C LEU A 386 -32.60 2.31 17.99
N ASP A 387 -33.09 2.19 16.76
CA ASP A 387 -34.00 1.12 16.35
C ASP A 387 -33.22 -0.18 16.14
N SER A 388 -33.15 -0.98 17.21
CA SER A 388 -32.36 -2.22 17.22
C SER A 388 -33.00 -3.32 16.38
N GLU A 389 -34.32 -3.30 16.23
CA GLU A 389 -35.09 -4.29 15.47
C GLU A 389 -34.89 -4.04 13.96
N ALA A 390 -35.05 -2.79 13.51
CA ALA A 390 -34.80 -2.42 12.11
C ALA A 390 -33.34 -2.70 11.70
N ARG A 391 -32.38 -2.42 12.59
CA ARG A 391 -30.95 -2.73 12.34
C ARG A 391 -30.72 -4.23 12.19
N GLU A 392 -31.30 -5.05 13.05
CA GLU A 392 -31.11 -6.50 13.02
C GLU A 392 -31.77 -7.11 11.78
N ALA A 393 -32.99 -6.71 11.44
CA ALA A 393 -33.68 -7.12 10.22
C ALA A 393 -32.86 -6.76 8.96
N THR A 394 -32.39 -5.51 8.87
CA THR A 394 -31.58 -5.05 7.73
C THR A 394 -30.26 -5.81 7.64
N MET A 395 -29.59 -6.07 8.77
CA MET A 395 -28.35 -6.84 8.81
C MET A 395 -28.54 -8.24 8.22
N TYR A 396 -29.61 -8.96 8.60
CA TYR A 396 -29.86 -10.29 8.07
C TYR A 396 -30.24 -10.28 6.59
N ALA A 397 -31.06 -9.30 6.17
CA ALA A 397 -31.36 -9.10 4.76
C ALA A 397 -30.07 -8.91 3.94
N MET A 398 -29.11 -8.12 4.43
CA MET A 398 -27.82 -7.93 3.75
C MET A 398 -26.98 -9.21 3.65
N TYR A 399 -26.99 -10.08 4.67
CA TYR A 399 -26.34 -11.40 4.57
C TYR A 399 -27.04 -12.33 3.57
N GLN A 400 -28.38 -12.30 3.51
CA GLN A 400 -29.17 -13.06 2.54
C GLN A 400 -28.88 -12.59 1.11
N ILE A 401 -28.87 -11.28 0.87
CA ILE A 401 -28.54 -10.70 -0.42
C ILE A 401 -27.09 -11.04 -0.80
N GLY A 402 -26.14 -10.90 0.12
CA GLY A 402 -24.74 -11.29 -0.12
C GLY A 402 -24.62 -12.75 -0.56
N CYS A 403 -25.30 -13.66 0.15
CA CYS A 403 -25.33 -15.08 -0.19
C CYS A 403 -26.00 -15.37 -1.55
N ALA A 404 -27.15 -14.75 -1.82
CA ALA A 404 -27.88 -14.85 -3.08
C ALA A 404 -27.01 -14.40 -4.27
N LEU A 405 -26.19 -13.36 -4.07
CA LEU A 405 -25.23 -12.83 -5.04
C LEU A 405 -23.88 -13.60 -5.06
N GLY A 406 -23.81 -14.76 -4.40
CA GLY A 406 -22.66 -15.66 -4.46
C GLY A 406 -21.52 -15.38 -3.48
N ASP A 407 -21.71 -14.51 -2.49
CA ASP A 407 -20.72 -14.29 -1.43
C ASP A 407 -20.81 -15.38 -0.33
N GLN A 408 -19.77 -16.22 -0.27
CA GLN A 408 -19.72 -17.37 0.63
C GLN A 408 -19.66 -16.97 2.11
N ALA A 409 -19.08 -15.82 2.43
CA ALA A 409 -19.02 -15.32 3.80
C ALA A 409 -20.42 -15.00 4.32
N GLY A 410 -21.27 -14.39 3.49
CA GLY A 410 -22.69 -14.19 3.77
C GLY A 410 -23.44 -15.50 4.03
N CYS A 411 -23.28 -16.49 3.16
CA CYS A 411 -23.91 -17.81 3.32
C CYS A 411 -23.50 -18.50 4.61
N THR A 412 -22.19 -18.51 4.90
CA THR A 412 -21.64 -19.12 6.11
C THR A 412 -22.20 -18.45 7.36
N ARG A 413 -22.35 -17.13 7.35
CA ARG A 413 -22.90 -16.40 8.48
C ARG A 413 -24.35 -16.76 8.76
N LEU A 414 -25.17 -16.94 7.73
CA LEU A 414 -26.55 -17.37 7.88
C LEU A 414 -26.63 -18.76 8.52
N THR A 415 -25.87 -19.72 7.98
CA THR A 415 -25.88 -21.10 8.47
C THR A 415 -25.40 -21.20 9.91
N ASP A 416 -24.34 -20.46 10.27
CA ASP A 416 -23.78 -20.47 11.63
C ASP A 416 -24.76 -19.94 12.69
N ASN A 417 -25.72 -19.11 12.27
CA ASN A 417 -26.74 -18.53 13.16
C ASN A 417 -28.12 -19.20 12.98
N GLY A 418 -28.18 -20.34 12.28
CA GLY A 418 -29.40 -21.13 12.12
C GLY A 418 -30.44 -20.54 11.18
N HIS A 419 -30.04 -19.57 10.32
CA HIS A 419 -30.93 -18.98 9.33
C HIS A 419 -30.95 -19.81 8.04
N ALA A 420 -32.11 -19.81 7.37
CA ALA A 420 -32.25 -20.43 6.07
C ALA A 420 -31.46 -19.66 5.01
N LEU A 421 -30.89 -20.40 4.06
CA LEU A 421 -30.28 -19.82 2.87
C LEU A 421 -31.37 -19.34 1.90
N PRO A 422 -31.13 -18.27 1.12
CA PRO A 422 -32.05 -17.85 0.07
C PRO A 422 -32.22 -18.95 -0.98
N ASP A 423 -33.43 -19.03 -1.57
CA ASP A 423 -33.72 -19.95 -2.67
C ASP A 423 -33.34 -19.27 -3.98
N GLY A 424 -32.20 -19.70 -4.56
CA GLY A 424 -31.60 -19.01 -5.69
C GLY A 424 -31.24 -17.56 -5.33
N CYS A 425 -31.78 -16.62 -6.10
CA CYS A 425 -31.53 -15.19 -5.91
C CYS A 425 -32.71 -14.43 -5.29
N ILE A 426 -33.69 -15.16 -4.74
CA ILE A 426 -34.87 -14.56 -4.14
C ILE A 426 -34.60 -14.25 -2.67
N VAL A 427 -34.79 -12.98 -2.30
CA VAL A 427 -34.70 -12.51 -0.91
C VAL A 427 -36.02 -11.86 -0.52
N GLU A 428 -36.55 -12.25 0.64
CA GLU A 428 -37.76 -11.66 1.21
C GLU A 428 -37.40 -10.52 2.18
N ILE A 429 -37.93 -9.34 1.95
CA ILE A 429 -37.71 -8.14 2.77
C ILE A 429 -39.08 -7.58 3.12
N GLU A 430 -39.41 -7.53 4.42
CA GLU A 430 -40.69 -7.00 4.92
C GLU A 430 -41.94 -7.65 4.30
N GLY A 431 -41.82 -8.91 3.84
CA GLY A 431 -42.91 -9.68 3.22
C GLY A 431 -42.95 -9.61 1.69
N ASP A 432 -42.16 -8.73 1.08
CA ASP A 432 -42.01 -8.61 -0.37
C ASP A 432 -40.84 -9.47 -0.86
N LYS A 433 -41.02 -10.17 -1.99
CA LYS A 433 -39.95 -11.01 -2.59
C LYS A 433 -39.26 -10.30 -3.73
N TYR A 434 -37.93 -10.26 -3.65
CA TYR A 434 -37.07 -9.59 -4.61
C TYR A 434 -36.15 -10.59 -5.31
N ASP A 435 -36.10 -10.58 -6.63
CA ASP A 435 -35.09 -11.30 -7.42
C ASP A 435 -33.87 -10.40 -7.64
N TRP A 436 -32.74 -10.85 -7.11
CA TRP A 436 -31.46 -10.16 -7.20
C TRP A 436 -30.60 -10.60 -8.41
N CYS A 437 -31.05 -11.54 -9.22
CA CYS A 437 -30.35 -12.08 -10.38
C CYS A 437 -31.02 -11.84 -11.73
N GLU A 438 -32.22 -11.26 -11.79
CA GLU A 438 -32.82 -10.90 -13.07
C GLU A 438 -31.95 -9.86 -13.82
N GLU A 439 -31.68 -10.16 -15.11
CA GLU A 439 -30.84 -9.38 -16.03
C GLU A 439 -31.48 -8.03 -16.46
N ASN A 440 -32.11 -7.29 -15.55
CA ASN A 440 -32.50 -5.90 -15.78
C ASN A 440 -31.45 -4.89 -15.29
N GLY A 441 -30.30 -5.40 -14.83
CA GLY A 441 -29.10 -4.63 -14.62
C GLY A 441 -29.25 -3.53 -13.57
N VAL A 442 -29.16 -3.93 -12.29
CA VAL A 442 -28.72 -3.09 -11.15
C VAL A 442 -29.83 -2.66 -10.17
N THR A 443 -31.01 -3.28 -10.16
CA THR A 443 -31.99 -3.12 -9.06
C THR A 443 -32.75 -4.43 -8.83
N PRO A 444 -32.97 -4.88 -7.58
CA PRO A 444 -33.81 -6.05 -7.30
C PRO A 444 -35.21 -5.91 -7.92
N VAL A 445 -35.69 -6.95 -8.60
CA VAL A 445 -37.03 -6.96 -9.22
C VAL A 445 -38.02 -7.54 -8.22
N LEU A 446 -39.08 -6.79 -7.91
CA LEU A 446 -40.18 -7.26 -7.07
C LEU A 446 -40.94 -8.37 -7.82
N VAL A 447 -40.93 -9.57 -7.27
CA VAL A 447 -41.51 -10.78 -7.89
C VAL A 447 -42.88 -11.11 -7.32
N ASP A 448 -43.14 -10.71 -6.07
CA ASP A 448 -44.38 -11.02 -5.36
C ASP A 448 -44.61 -10.00 -4.23
N THR A 449 -45.86 -9.53 -4.09
CA THR A 449 -46.34 -8.68 -3.00
C THR A 449 -47.47 -9.42 -2.28
N PRO A 450 -47.53 -9.45 -0.94
CA PRO A 450 -48.63 -10.09 -0.23
C PRO A 450 -49.95 -9.44 -0.68
N ALA A 451 -50.90 -10.29 -1.11
CA ALA A 451 -52.23 -9.82 -1.51
C ALA A 451 -52.91 -9.11 -0.32
N GLU A 452 -53.32 -7.85 -0.52
CA GLU A 452 -54.06 -7.04 0.46
C GLU A 452 -55.34 -7.71 1.00
#